data_AF-A0A0C3KZR2-F1
#
_entry.id   AF-A0A0C3KZR2-F1
#
_cell.length_a   1.000
_cell.length_b   1.000
_cell.length_c   1.000
_cell.angle_alpha   90.00
_cell.angle_beta   90.00
_cell.angle_gamma   90.00
#
_symmetry.space_group_name_H-M   'P 1'
#
loop_
_entity.id
_entity.type
_entity.pdbx_description
1 polymer ?
#
loop_
_entity_poly.entity_id
_entity_poly.type
_entity_poly.pdbx_seq_one_letter_code
_entity_poly.pdbx_strand_id
1 'polypeptide(L)'
;YAHEVEVMAGLSHENIVRLIGFVEDIKNGTAWIVLSWEPNGNVSEFLQGGYWEIPERVSLIKDTFDGIKYLHTRQPPICHGDLKSVSKSIQSSWNIASHPSMS
;
A
#
# COMPACT_ATOMS: atom_id res chain seq x y z
N TYR A 1 12.89 -3.08 5.33
CA TYR A 1 12.00 -4.10 4.75
C TYR A 1 11.57 -5.15 5.77
N ALA A 2 12.49 -5.88 6.42
CA ALA A 2 12.14 -6.98 7.34
C ALA A 2 11.13 -6.58 8.44
N HIS A 3 11.35 -5.45 9.12
CA HIS A 3 10.43 -4.96 10.15
C HIS A 3 9.03 -4.65 9.60
N GLU A 4 8.94 -4.04 8.42
CA GLU A 4 7.66 -3.69 7.80
C GLU A 4 6.89 -4.94 7.37
N VAL A 5 7.58 -5.91 6.77
CA VAL A 5 7.02 -7.22 6.42
C VAL A 5 6.53 -7.97 7.66
N GLU A 6 7.32 -7.96 8.74
CA GLU A 6 6.95 -8.60 10.01
C GLU A 6 5.70 -7.96 10.63
N VAL A 7 5.64 -6.63 10.64
CA VAL A 7 4.45 -5.89 11.09
C VAL A 7 3.24 -6.26 10.24
N MET A 8 3.36 -6.21 8.91
CA MET A 8 2.26 -6.51 7.98
C MET A 8 1.79 -7.97 8.05
N ALA A 9 2.69 -8.91 8.29
CA ALA A 9 2.37 -10.34 8.42
C ALA A 9 1.44 -10.62 9.61
N GLY A 10 1.47 -9.76 10.64
CA GLY A 10 0.60 -9.86 11.82
C GLY A 10 -0.76 -9.18 11.66
N LEU A 11 -1.05 -8.55 10.51
CA LEU A 11 -2.29 -7.79 10.29
C LEU A 11 -3.34 -8.65 9.58
N SER A 12 -4.56 -8.56 10.08
CA SER A 12 -5.74 -9.18 9.47
C SER A 12 -6.97 -8.33 9.80
N HIS A 13 -7.38 -7.52 8.84
CA HIS A 13 -8.51 -6.62 8.93
C HIS A 13 -9.03 -6.31 7.52
N GLU A 14 -10.34 -6.12 7.36
CA GLU A 14 -10.95 -5.89 6.04
C GLU A 14 -10.49 -4.57 5.39
N ASN A 15 -10.21 -3.55 6.19
CA ASN A 15 -9.73 -2.25 5.72
C ASN A 15 -8.19 -2.11 5.75
N ILE A 16 -7.46 -3.23 5.75
CA ILE A 16 -6.00 -3.25 5.63
C ILE A 16 -5.62 -4.24 4.54
N VAL A 17 -4.86 -3.77 3.55
CA VAL A 17 -4.38 -4.61 2.46
C VAL A 17 -3.57 -5.78 3.01
N ARG A 18 -3.87 -6.98 2.53
CA ARG A 18 -3.28 -8.21 3.07
C ARG A 18 -1.91 -8.45 2.44
N LEU A 19 -0.91 -8.68 3.28
CA LEU A 19 0.36 -9.25 2.84
C LEU A 19 0.13 -10.70 2.37
N ILE A 20 0.50 -10.99 1.12
CA ILE A 20 0.54 -12.35 0.58
C ILE A 20 1.92 -12.97 0.86
N GLY A 21 2.99 -12.18 0.70
CA GLY A 21 4.35 -12.62 0.96
C GLY A 21 5.38 -11.60 0.53
N PHE A 22 6.64 -12.01 0.51
CA PHE A 22 7.75 -11.19 0.05
C PHE A 22 8.76 -12.06 -0.72
N VAL A 23 9.54 -11.43 -1.57
CA VAL A 23 10.63 -12.05 -2.33
C VAL A 23 11.89 -11.22 -2.10
N GLU A 24 13.00 -11.86 -1.79
CA GLU A 24 14.28 -11.18 -1.57
C GLU A 24 15.33 -11.69 -2.56
N ASP A 25 15.96 -10.75 -3.28
CA ASP A 25 17.16 -10.96 -4.06
C ASP A 25 18.36 -10.42 -3.28
N ILE A 26 18.96 -11.30 -2.49
CA ILE A 26 20.11 -10.99 -1.64
C ILE A 26 21.31 -10.51 -2.48
N LYS A 27 21.49 -11.04 -3.69
CA LYS A 27 22.64 -10.70 -4.54
C LYS A 27 22.56 -9.26 -5.05
N ASN A 28 21.35 -8.81 -5.37
CA ASN A 28 21.10 -7.47 -5.88
C ASN A 28 20.59 -6.49 -4.81
N GLY A 29 20.49 -6.93 -3.54
CA GLY A 29 20.01 -6.10 -2.43
C GLY A 29 18.58 -5.59 -2.62
N THR A 30 17.75 -6.33 -3.36
CA THR A 30 16.38 -5.93 -3.70
C THR A 30 15.36 -6.81 -2.99
N ALA A 31 14.26 -6.23 -2.53
CA ALA A 31 13.14 -6.98 -1.97
C ALA A 31 11.83 -6.48 -2.58
N TRP A 32 10.91 -7.41 -2.84
CA TRP A 32 9.55 -7.14 -3.31
C TRP A 32 8.55 -7.60 -2.26
N ILE A 33 7.53 -6.79 -2.04
CA ILE A 33 6.39 -7.11 -1.20
C ILE A 33 5.22 -7.45 -2.11
N VAL A 34 4.55 -8.58 -1.85
CA VAL A 34 3.39 -9.04 -2.60
C VAL A 34 2.15 -8.82 -1.74
N LEU A 35 1.25 -7.94 -2.20
CA LEU A 35 0.01 -7.57 -1.52
C LEU A 35 -1.22 -8.11 -2.27
N SER A 36 -2.36 -8.21 -1.58
CA SER A 36 -3.63 -8.45 -2.25
C SER A 36 -3.91 -7.37 -3.30
N TRP A 37 -4.43 -7.80 -4.43
CA TRP A 37 -4.84 -6.88 -5.49
C TRP A 37 -6.14 -6.19 -5.10
N GLU A 38 -6.14 -4.85 -5.16
CA GLU A 38 -7.33 -4.03 -4.96
C GLU A 38 -7.81 -3.49 -6.32
N PRO A 39 -8.97 -3.95 -6.84
CA PRO A 39 -9.41 -3.63 -8.20
C PRO A 39 -9.75 -2.15 -8.40
N ASN A 40 -10.02 -1.43 -7.32
CA ASN A 40 -10.36 -0.02 -7.33
C ASN A 40 -9.14 0.91 -7.24
N GLY A 41 -7.93 0.34 -7.18
CA GLY A 41 -6.70 1.10 -7.04
C GLY A 41 -6.61 1.83 -5.69
N ASN A 42 -5.80 2.88 -5.63
CA ASN A 42 -5.74 3.72 -4.45
C ASN A 42 -6.92 4.72 -4.38
N VAL A 43 -7.13 5.31 -3.21
CA VAL A 43 -8.21 6.29 -2.97
C VAL A 43 -8.21 7.42 -4.00
N SER A 44 -7.04 7.91 -4.42
CA SER A 44 -6.97 8.99 -5.40
C SER A 44 -7.44 8.54 -6.79
N GLU A 45 -7.03 7.36 -7.23
CA GLU A 45 -7.46 6.76 -8.50
C GLU A 45 -8.97 6.50 -8.48
N PHE A 46 -9.46 5.91 -7.40
CA PHE A 46 -10.89 5.69 -7.19
C PHE A 46 -11.68 7.00 -7.28
N LEU A 47 -11.24 8.05 -6.57
CA LEU A 47 -11.91 9.35 -6.60
C LEU A 47 -11.84 10.06 -7.96
N GLN A 48 -10.82 9.79 -8.77
CA GLN A 48 -10.71 10.32 -10.14
C GLN A 48 -11.58 9.56 -11.15
N GLY A 49 -11.95 8.32 -10.86
CA GLY A 49 -12.68 7.43 -11.77
C GLY A 49 -14.17 7.74 -11.94
N GLY A 50 -14.75 8.65 -11.16
CA GLY A 50 -16.18 8.96 -11.26
C GLY A 50 -16.69 10.04 -10.30
N TYR A 51 -17.99 10.30 -10.38
CA TYR A 51 -18.69 11.14 -9.41
C TYR A 51 -19.25 10.24 -8.30
N TRP A 52 -18.85 10.51 -7.07
CA TRP A 52 -19.29 9.77 -5.88
C TRP A 52 -20.26 10.63 -5.08
N GLU A 53 -21.43 10.09 -4.74
CA GLU A 53 -22.37 10.76 -3.86
C GLU A 53 -21.83 10.79 -2.42
N ILE A 54 -22.55 11.50 -1.55
CA ILE A 54 -22.13 11.65 -0.14
C ILE A 54 -22.06 10.29 0.59
N PRO A 55 -23.00 9.35 0.43
CA PRO A 55 -22.95 8.06 1.12
C PRO A 55 -21.67 7.25 0.85
N GLU A 56 -21.19 7.19 -0.40
CA GLU A 56 -19.98 6.43 -0.77
C GLU A 56 -18.73 7.07 -0.16
N ARG A 57 -18.64 8.41 -0.17
CA ARG A 57 -17.53 9.13 0.45
C ARG A 57 -17.48 8.91 1.95
N VAL A 58 -18.65 8.90 2.61
CA VAL A 58 -18.76 8.61 4.04
C VAL A 58 -18.33 7.17 4.35
N SER A 59 -18.72 6.21 3.50
CA SER A 59 -18.27 4.82 3.64
C SER A 59 -16.74 4.71 3.57
N LEU A 60 -16.12 5.35 2.57
CA LEU A 60 -14.67 5.33 2.40
C LEU A 60 -13.92 5.90 3.62
N ILE A 61 -14.44 7.00 4.18
CA ILE A 61 -13.90 7.61 5.40
C ILE A 61 -14.02 6.64 6.57
N LYS A 62 -15.19 6.03 6.76
CA LYS A 62 -15.43 5.07 7.83
C LYS A 62 -14.48 3.87 7.74
N ASP A 63 -14.38 3.26 6.57
CA ASP A 63 -13.47 2.14 6.30
C ASP A 63 -12.01 2.49 6.63
N THR A 64 -11.58 3.70 6.25
CA THR A 64 -10.24 4.21 6.59
C THR A 64 -10.04 4.29 8.11
N PHE A 65 -11.02 4.84 8.84
CA PHE A 65 -10.94 4.94 10.30
C PHE A 65 -11.01 3.60 11.02
N ASP A 66 -11.78 2.64 10.50
CA ASP A 66 -11.85 1.29 11.06
C ASP A 66 -10.50 0.57 10.92
N GLY A 67 -9.81 0.71 9.78
CA GLY A 67 -8.42 0.24 9.61
C GLY A 67 -7.42 0.90 10.56
N ILE A 68 -7.47 2.23 10.72
CA ILE A 68 -6.61 2.95 11.66
C ILE A 68 -6.86 2.52 13.11
N LYS A 69 -8.13 2.40 13.49
CA LYS A 69 -8.54 1.92 14.82
C LYS A 69 -7.95 0.54 15.08
N TYR A 70 -8.04 -0.38 14.12
CA TYR A 70 -7.43 -1.70 14.24
C TYR A 70 -5.92 -1.61 14.53
N LEU A 71 -5.17 -0.81 13.76
CA LEU A 71 -3.72 -0.62 13.96
C LEU A 71 -3.38 -0.08 15.36
N HIS A 72 -4.17 0.88 15.85
CA HIS A 72 -3.95 1.47 17.17
C HIS A 72 -4.34 0.54 18.32
N THR A 73 -5.18 -0.49 18.09
CA THR A 73 -5.52 -1.51 19.09
C THR A 73 -4.49 -2.63 19.21
N ARG A 74 -3.45 -2.65 18.36
CA ARG A 74 -2.36 -3.62 18.45
C ARG A 74 -1.51 -3.38 19.71
N GLN A 75 -0.75 -4.40 20.11
CA GLN A 75 0.16 -4.33 21.26
C GLN A 75 1.58 -4.75 20.83
N PRO A 76 2.53 -3.82 20.68
CA PRO A 76 2.38 -2.37 20.84
C PRO A 76 1.48 -1.73 19.75
N PRO A 77 0.88 -0.56 20.01
CA PRO A 77 0.11 0.17 19.00
C PRO A 77 0.96 0.47 17.77
N ILE A 78 0.40 0.25 16.59
CA ILE A 78 1.08 0.55 15.33
C ILE A 78 0.63 1.92 14.84
N CYS A 79 1.55 2.88 14.82
CA CYS A 79 1.32 4.18 14.19
C CYS A 79 1.64 4.07 12.69
N HIS A 80 0.64 4.22 11.81
CA HIS A 80 0.84 4.12 10.35
C HIS A 80 1.85 5.14 9.81
N GLY A 81 1.96 6.33 10.43
CA GLY A 81 3.03 7.30 10.17
C GLY A 81 2.89 8.11 8.88
N ASP A 82 2.27 7.57 7.82
CA ASP A 82 2.04 8.30 6.55
C ASP A 82 0.65 8.03 5.94
N LEU A 83 -0.40 8.55 6.58
CA LEU A 83 -1.78 8.51 6.04
C LEU A 83 -1.97 9.66 5.05
N LYS A 84 -1.70 9.43 3.76
CA LYS A 84 -1.94 10.40 2.69
C LYS A 84 -2.85 9.84 1.60
N SER A 85 -3.80 10.65 1.14
CA SER A 85 -4.72 10.32 0.03
C SER A 85 -4.14 10.64 -1.36
N VAL A 86 -2.83 10.80 -1.49
CA VAL A 86 -2.15 11.46 -2.63
C VAL A 86 -1.44 10.38 -3.47
N SER A 87 -1.88 10.05 -4.70
CA SER A 87 -1.84 10.81 -5.97
C SER A 87 -0.42 11.24 -6.37
N LYS A 88 0.25 10.43 -7.20
CA LYS A 88 1.60 10.68 -7.76
C LYS A 88 2.67 11.00 -6.71
N SER A 89 3.18 9.97 -6.03
CA SER A 89 4.62 9.97 -5.81
C SER A 89 5.24 9.63 -7.16
N ILE A 90 5.87 10.63 -7.78
CA ILE A 90 6.85 10.43 -8.85
C ILE A 90 7.72 9.25 -8.42
N GLN A 91 7.86 8.26 -9.31
CA GLN A 91 8.81 7.15 -9.17
C GLN A 91 10.07 7.68 -8.47
N SER A 92 10.47 7.03 -7.38
CA SER A 92 11.86 7.07 -6.94
C SER A 92 12.70 6.74 -8.18
N SER A 93 13.37 7.76 -8.69
CA SER A 93 14.17 7.77 -9.91
C SER A 93 15.07 6.54 -9.99
N TRP A 94 14.86 5.65 -10.97
CA TRP A 94 15.94 4.81 -11.50
C TRP A 94 15.77 4.60 -13.01
N ASN A 95 16.85 4.93 -13.71
CA ASN A 95 16.95 5.08 -15.16
C ASN A 95 16.40 3.88 -15.94
N ILE A 96 15.57 4.18 -16.95
CA ILE A 96 15.46 3.34 -18.14
C ILE A 96 16.78 3.54 -18.92
N ALA A 97 17.75 2.67 -18.69
CA ALA A 97 18.83 2.47 -19.65
C ALA A 97 18.33 1.44 -20.66
N SER A 98 17.88 1.94 -21.81
CA SER A 98 17.69 1.17 -23.03
C SER A 98 18.92 0.31 -23.30
N HIS A 99 18.70 -0.98 -23.55
CA HIS A 99 19.73 -1.90 -24.05
C HIS A 99 20.48 -1.29 -25.24
N PRO A 100 21.82 -1.26 -25.24
CA PRO A 100 22.59 -1.22 -26.47
C PRO A 100 22.50 -2.62 -27.09
N SER A 101 21.91 -2.70 -28.28
CA SER A 101 22.14 -3.83 -29.18
C SER A 101 23.61 -3.88 -29.55
N MET A 102 24.31 -4.96 -29.19
CA MET A 102 25.59 -5.33 -29.80
C MET A 102 25.67 -6.85 -29.93
N SER A 103 25.18 -7.35 -31.08
CA SER A 103 25.92 -8.18 -32.04
C SER A 103 25.18 -8.16 -33.37
#